data_AF-A0ABD3Y335-F1
#
_entry.id   AF-A0ABD3Y335-F1
#
_cell.length_a   1.000
_cell.length_b   1.000
_cell.length_c   1.000
_cell.angle_alpha   90.00
_cell.angle_beta   90.00
_cell.angle_gamma   90.00
#
_symmetry.space_group_name_H-M   'P 1'
#
loop_
_entity.id
_entity.type
_entity.pdbx_description
1 polymer ?
#
loop_
_entity_poly.entity_id
_entity_poly.type
_entity_poly.pdbx_seq_one_letter_code
_entity_poly.pdbx_strand_id
1 'polypeptide(L)'
;MHSLPPCSSVPAASETVWLKDVTATIENDKRTFDNPDLPAQLTFHLRRGLDVLTLQLNRNDEINPNADMYLVENTQEGRPILSKTTMLDKEDVAYYQDMDNGAYMTVRCVKRLSKQCDRVIHGNIRIGDITYELESSKSSDTSVDDSGHHDVIGKRYLLLDQTSLVENKDTLPVHEINVQEELKTLFRRIAGKEDQNHFSPPYAKLPPRHAHDRWSTDKSRQLKKNYYAKVGILIDSSVWDIYYTRESHVDPRHKIEEVKKKIREAYLHVMNGVNLRYKSIDDPSISITVIPMNFIFFQHQSQFPHNESTVIMDSGKTYADIASYLRDIHAWDKKYGFVQLSECDAVILFTR
;
A
#
# COMPACT_ATOMS: atom_id res chain seq x y z
N MET A 1 -16.08 -53.55 21.88
CA MET A 1 -15.58 -52.18 22.10
C MET A 1 -14.19 -52.10 21.48
N HIS A 2 -14.07 -51.50 20.29
CA HIS A 2 -12.77 -51.23 19.65
C HIS A 2 -12.64 -49.72 19.49
N SER A 3 -11.71 -49.12 20.24
CA SER A 3 -11.36 -47.70 20.14
C SER A 3 -10.44 -47.49 18.95
N LEU A 4 -10.84 -46.61 18.02
CA LEU A 4 -9.98 -46.14 16.94
C LEU A 4 -8.87 -45.24 17.51
N PRO A 5 -7.66 -45.25 16.93
CA PRO A 5 -6.57 -44.38 17.37
C PRO A 5 -6.84 -42.93 16.95
N PRO A 6 -6.31 -41.93 17.69
CA PRO A 6 -6.49 -40.53 17.36
C PRO A 6 -5.69 -40.18 16.10
N CYS A 7 -6.35 -39.50 15.16
CA CYS A 7 -5.69 -38.90 14.00
C CYS A 7 -4.70 -37.83 14.48
N SER A 8 -3.40 -38.11 14.35
CA SER A 8 -2.35 -37.11 14.47
C SER A 8 -2.40 -36.21 13.23
N SER A 9 -2.88 -34.98 13.38
CA SER A 9 -2.77 -33.95 12.34
C SER A 9 -1.31 -33.50 12.23
N VAL A 10 -0.70 -33.76 11.08
CA VAL A 10 0.60 -33.18 10.71
C VAL A 10 0.40 -31.68 10.48
N PRO A 11 1.14 -30.78 11.14
CA PRO A 11 1.05 -29.36 10.83
C PRO A 11 1.56 -29.10 9.42
N ALA A 12 0.74 -28.46 8.59
CA ALA A 12 1.10 -28.05 7.24
C ALA A 12 2.16 -26.94 7.31
N ALA A 13 3.26 -27.12 6.59
CA ALA A 13 4.30 -26.13 6.46
C ALA A 13 3.83 -25.02 5.51
N SER A 14 3.62 -23.81 6.02
CA SER A 14 3.56 -22.61 5.17
C SER A 14 4.95 -22.40 4.57
N GLU A 15 5.11 -22.59 3.26
CA GLU A 15 6.38 -22.34 2.59
C GLU A 15 6.52 -20.82 2.40
N THR A 16 7.19 -20.16 3.36
CA THR A 16 7.72 -18.83 3.10
C THR A 16 8.78 -18.98 2.01
N VAL A 17 8.46 -18.57 0.78
CA VAL A 17 9.44 -18.54 -0.31
C VAL A 17 10.41 -17.39 -0.03
N TRP A 18 11.49 -17.70 0.66
CA TRP A 18 12.62 -16.80 0.79
C TRP A 18 13.28 -16.68 -0.59
N LEU A 19 13.00 -15.60 -1.31
CA LEU A 19 13.84 -15.18 -2.42
C LEU A 19 15.18 -14.73 -1.83
N LYS A 20 16.07 -15.68 -1.58
CA LYS A 20 17.47 -15.42 -1.31
C LYS A 20 18.04 -14.70 -2.53
N ASP A 21 18.55 -13.51 -2.30
CA ASP A 21 19.31 -12.69 -3.25
C ASP A 21 18.51 -11.86 -4.26
N VAL A 22 17.52 -11.10 -3.77
CA VAL A 22 17.02 -9.93 -4.51
C VAL A 22 17.95 -8.74 -4.25
N THR A 23 18.76 -8.42 -5.26
CA THR A 23 19.59 -7.22 -5.28
C THR A 23 18.85 -6.09 -5.98
N ALA A 24 18.49 -5.03 -5.25
CA ALA A 24 17.95 -3.82 -5.83
C ALA A 24 19.06 -2.80 -6.10
N THR A 25 19.27 -2.45 -7.36
CA THR A 25 20.16 -1.34 -7.75
C THR A 25 19.30 -0.16 -8.14
N ILE A 26 19.50 0.98 -7.48
CA ILE A 26 18.92 2.25 -7.89
C ILE A 26 19.86 2.87 -8.91
N GLU A 27 19.49 2.82 -10.18
CA GLU A 27 20.19 3.60 -11.19
C GLU A 27 19.63 5.03 -11.20
N ASN A 28 20.41 5.95 -10.65
CA ASN A 28 20.13 7.38 -10.77
C ASN A 28 20.93 7.96 -11.94
N ASP A 29 20.29 8.86 -12.70
CA ASP A 29 20.95 9.72 -13.68
C ASP A 29 22.22 10.30 -13.05
N LYS A 30 23.37 10.20 -13.74
CA LYS A 30 24.74 10.48 -13.23
C LYS A 30 24.99 11.94 -12.79
N ARG A 31 23.93 12.74 -12.64
CA ARG A 31 23.98 14.11 -12.12
C ARG A 31 24.15 14.04 -10.61
N THR A 32 25.39 14.25 -10.19
CA THR A 32 25.84 14.78 -8.88
C THR A 32 24.74 14.88 -7.81
N PHE A 33 24.83 14.01 -6.80
CA PHE A 33 24.02 13.96 -5.57
C PHE A 33 24.19 15.22 -4.67
N ASP A 34 24.12 16.41 -5.25
CA ASP A 34 24.08 17.68 -4.52
C ASP A 34 22.63 18.18 -4.29
N ASN A 35 21.62 17.46 -4.80
CA ASN A 35 20.23 17.71 -4.45
C ASN A 35 19.76 16.70 -3.37
N PRO A 36 19.33 17.14 -2.16
CA PRO A 36 18.73 16.26 -1.15
C PRO A 36 17.43 15.58 -1.62
N ASP A 37 16.83 16.06 -2.71
CA ASP A 37 15.57 15.52 -3.21
C ASP A 37 15.70 14.09 -3.77
N LEU A 38 14.73 13.24 -3.44
CA LEU A 38 14.57 11.92 -4.06
C LEU A 38 14.28 12.07 -5.56
N PRO A 39 14.89 11.24 -6.44
CA PRO A 39 14.83 11.41 -7.89
C PRO A 39 13.41 11.23 -8.44
N ALA A 40 13.10 11.83 -9.60
CA ALA A 40 11.78 11.71 -10.22
C ALA A 40 11.47 10.30 -10.76
N GLN A 41 12.50 9.53 -11.10
CA GLN A 41 12.40 8.16 -11.57
C GLN A 41 13.46 7.30 -10.88
N LEU A 42 13.12 6.05 -10.63
CA LEU A 42 14.00 5.02 -10.11
C LEU A 42 13.85 3.79 -11.01
N THR A 43 14.98 3.22 -11.44
CA THR A 43 14.98 1.87 -12.01
C THR A 43 15.28 0.88 -10.91
N PHE A 44 14.49 -0.18 -10.81
CA PHE A 44 14.72 -1.29 -9.89
C PHE A 44 14.87 -2.60 -10.64
N HIS A 45 15.98 -3.28 -10.42
CA HIS A 45 16.16 -4.65 -10.89
C HIS A 45 15.90 -5.59 -9.72
N LEU A 46 15.02 -6.56 -9.91
CA LEU A 46 14.82 -7.68 -9.00
C LEU A 46 15.35 -8.92 -9.70
N ARG A 47 16.36 -9.55 -9.11
CA ARG A 47 17.00 -10.74 -9.70
C ARG A 47 16.61 -11.99 -8.92
N ARG A 48 16.34 -13.08 -9.64
CA ARG A 48 16.16 -14.42 -9.09
C ARG A 48 16.83 -15.43 -10.01
N GLY A 49 18.02 -15.91 -9.63
CA GLY A 49 18.82 -16.74 -10.53
C GLY A 49 19.22 -15.97 -11.78
N LEU A 50 18.75 -16.41 -12.95
CA LEU A 50 19.00 -15.73 -14.24
C LEU A 50 17.88 -14.76 -14.64
N ASP A 51 16.73 -14.81 -13.97
CA ASP A 51 15.59 -13.96 -14.29
C ASP A 51 15.79 -12.57 -13.67
N VAL A 52 15.50 -11.52 -14.47
CA VAL A 52 15.59 -10.13 -14.04
C VAL A 52 14.27 -9.42 -14.35
N LEU A 53 13.57 -9.00 -13.30
CA LEU A 53 12.42 -8.11 -13.42
C LEU A 53 12.91 -6.67 -13.27
N THR A 54 12.66 -5.84 -14.27
CA THR A 54 13.00 -4.41 -14.24
C THR A 54 11.74 -3.59 -14.01
N LEU A 55 11.72 -2.81 -12.94
CA LEU A 55 10.65 -1.87 -12.63
C LEU A 55 11.10 -0.45 -12.96
N GLN A 56 10.22 0.27 -13.63
CA GLN A 56 10.37 1.68 -13.97
C GLN A 56 9.49 2.50 -13.04
N LEU A 57 10.01 2.76 -11.85
CA LEU A 57 9.29 3.45 -10.79
C LEU A 57 9.34 4.96 -11.01
N ASN A 58 8.20 5.55 -11.35
CA ASN A 58 8.01 6.99 -11.44
C ASN A 58 7.51 7.54 -10.11
N ARG A 59 8.03 8.69 -9.69
CA ARG A 59 7.63 9.34 -8.44
C ARG A 59 6.16 9.78 -8.54
N ASN A 60 5.37 9.41 -7.54
CA ASN A 60 3.97 9.79 -7.40
C ASN A 60 3.88 11.06 -6.53
N ASP A 61 3.96 12.21 -7.19
CA ASP A 61 3.89 13.53 -6.54
C ASP A 61 2.47 13.87 -6.04
N GLU A 62 1.46 13.07 -6.38
CA GLU A 62 0.09 13.24 -5.88
C GLU A 62 -0.11 12.69 -4.46
N ILE A 63 0.85 11.90 -3.95
CA ILE A 63 0.88 11.45 -2.56
C ILE A 63 1.79 12.37 -1.76
N ASN A 64 1.21 13.31 -1.03
CA ASN A 64 1.95 14.24 -0.19
C ASN A 64 2.39 13.57 1.13
N PRO A 65 3.69 13.30 1.37
CA PRO A 65 4.17 12.74 2.65
C PRO A 65 3.88 13.65 3.85
N ASN A 66 3.61 14.94 3.60
CA ASN A 66 3.30 15.95 4.60
C ASN A 66 1.82 16.34 4.58
N ALA A 67 0.94 15.41 4.23
CA ALA A 67 -0.50 15.59 4.40
C ALA A 67 -0.80 16.07 5.83
N ASP A 68 -1.75 16.99 5.95
CA ASP A 68 -2.10 17.60 7.23
C ASP A 68 -2.66 16.54 8.18
N MET A 69 -2.31 16.65 9.46
CA MET A 69 -2.74 15.72 10.49
C MET A 69 -3.48 16.45 11.60
N TYR A 70 -4.56 15.85 12.06
CA TYR A 70 -5.42 16.39 13.10
C TYR A 70 -5.65 15.35 14.17
N LEU A 71 -5.44 15.72 15.43
CA LEU A 71 -5.90 14.93 16.56
C LEU A 71 -7.30 15.37 16.95
N VAL A 72 -8.17 14.40 17.24
CA VAL A 72 -9.45 14.69 17.87
C VAL A 72 -9.21 14.88 19.36
N GLU A 73 -9.55 16.04 19.88
CA GLU A 73 -9.49 16.37 21.30
C GLU A 73 -10.89 16.75 21.78
N ASN A 74 -11.23 16.47 23.03
CA ASN A 74 -12.48 16.94 23.61
C ASN A 74 -12.22 18.20 24.44
N THR A 75 -13.04 19.24 24.25
CA THR A 75 -13.05 20.39 25.15
C THR A 75 -13.50 19.97 26.55
N GLN A 76 -13.37 20.87 27.53
CA GLN A 76 -13.92 20.66 28.88
C GLN A 76 -15.43 20.39 28.88
N GLU A 77 -16.15 20.86 27.86
CA GLU A 77 -17.59 20.63 27.66
C GLU A 77 -17.90 19.31 26.92
N GLY A 78 -16.87 18.52 26.59
CA GLY A 78 -17.02 17.27 25.84
C GLY A 78 -17.27 17.47 24.34
N ARG A 79 -17.05 18.67 23.81
CA ARG A 79 -17.15 18.93 22.37
C ARG A 79 -15.85 18.52 21.67
N PRO A 80 -15.90 17.68 20.62
CA PRO A 80 -14.72 17.36 19.84
C PRO A 80 -14.22 18.58 19.06
N ILE A 81 -12.91 18.79 19.04
CA ILE A 81 -12.18 19.76 18.24
C ILE A 81 -11.04 19.06 17.50
N LEU A 82 -10.64 19.61 16.35
CA LEU A 82 -9.50 19.12 15.58
C LEU A 82 -8.28 19.98 15.87
N SER A 83 -7.29 19.39 16.53
CA SER A 83 -6.01 20.03 16.81
C SER A 83 -5.01 19.67 15.72
N LYS A 84 -4.62 20.66 14.90
CA LYS A 84 -3.65 20.45 13.82
C LYS A 84 -2.28 20.13 14.42
N THR A 85 -1.75 18.96 14.08
CA THR A 85 -0.35 18.61 14.36
C THR A 85 0.49 18.89 13.12
N THR A 86 1.56 19.67 13.28
CA THR A 86 2.56 19.87 12.24
C THR A 86 3.65 18.82 12.39
N MET A 87 3.71 17.83 11.49
CA MET A 87 4.88 16.95 11.32
C MET A 87 5.52 17.22 9.97
N LEU A 88 6.71 17.81 10.00
CA LEU A 88 7.54 18.02 8.82
C LEU A 88 8.39 16.75 8.59
N ASP A 89 7.89 15.82 7.79
CA ASP A 89 8.70 14.68 7.29
C ASP A 89 9.38 15.03 5.95
N LYS A 90 9.63 16.32 5.73
CA LYS A 90 9.55 16.93 4.39
C LYS A 90 10.55 16.45 3.35
N GLU A 91 11.61 15.76 3.74
CA GLU A 91 12.72 15.53 2.81
C GLU A 91 13.18 14.07 2.73
N ASP A 92 12.55 13.16 3.46
CA ASP A 92 13.10 11.81 3.62
C ASP A 92 12.14 10.72 3.15
N VAL A 93 10.97 11.02 2.60
CA VAL A 93 10.04 9.99 2.08
C VAL A 93 9.48 10.40 0.72
N ALA A 94 9.48 9.48 -0.23
CA ALA A 94 8.73 9.62 -1.47
C ALA A 94 8.05 8.32 -1.87
N TYR A 95 6.99 8.46 -2.65
CA TYR A 95 6.18 7.37 -3.15
C TYR A 95 6.44 7.20 -4.64
N TYR A 96 6.50 5.97 -5.10
CA TYR A 96 6.75 5.63 -6.49
C TYR A 96 5.77 4.58 -6.98
N GLN A 97 5.55 4.57 -8.29
CA GLN A 97 4.68 3.64 -8.99
C GLN A 97 5.30 3.18 -10.30
N ASP A 98 5.13 1.91 -10.62
CA ASP A 98 5.31 1.36 -11.96
C ASP A 98 3.94 0.85 -12.40
N MET A 99 3.34 1.61 -13.33
CA MET A 99 2.00 1.34 -13.85
C MET A 99 1.95 0.03 -14.64
N ASP A 100 3.02 -0.30 -15.36
CA ASP A 100 3.07 -1.45 -16.26
C ASP A 100 3.17 -2.76 -15.49
N ASN A 101 3.93 -2.75 -14.38
CA ASN A 101 4.12 -3.90 -13.51
C ASN A 101 3.19 -3.91 -12.28
N GLY A 102 2.31 -2.91 -12.15
CA GLY A 102 1.42 -2.79 -10.99
C GLY A 102 2.17 -2.73 -9.66
N ALA A 103 3.36 -2.11 -9.64
CA ALA A 103 4.20 -2.00 -8.45
C ALA A 103 4.08 -0.60 -7.83
N TYR A 104 4.13 -0.54 -6.51
CA TYR A 104 4.15 0.73 -5.79
C TYR A 104 5.06 0.63 -4.56
N MET A 105 5.90 1.64 -4.38
CA MET A 105 6.97 1.63 -3.40
C MET A 105 6.99 2.93 -2.60
N THR A 106 7.42 2.82 -1.35
CA THR A 106 7.84 3.92 -0.49
C THR A 106 9.35 3.85 -0.35
N VAL A 107 10.02 4.95 -0.66
CA VAL A 107 11.46 5.10 -0.49
C VAL A 107 11.69 6.11 0.63
N ARG A 108 12.42 5.68 1.67
CA ARG A 108 12.69 6.48 2.87
C ARG A 108 14.18 6.66 3.12
N CYS A 109 14.61 7.87 3.47
CA CYS A 109 15.90 8.13 4.08
C CYS A 109 15.88 7.77 5.56
N VAL A 110 16.70 6.81 5.98
CA VAL A 110 16.79 6.41 7.38
C VAL A 110 17.93 7.10 8.11
N LYS A 111 19.02 7.39 7.40
CA LYS A 111 20.20 8.06 7.95
C LYS A 111 20.87 8.93 6.91
N ARG A 112 21.13 10.19 7.21
CA ARG A 112 21.96 11.07 6.38
C ARG A 112 23.41 11.00 6.86
N LEU A 113 24.31 10.54 6.00
CA LEU A 113 25.76 10.49 6.20
C LEU A 113 26.42 11.44 5.19
N SER A 114 26.85 12.62 5.62
CA SER A 114 27.70 13.52 4.81
C SER A 114 27.20 13.76 3.38
N LYS A 115 25.91 14.12 3.23
CA LYS A 115 25.13 14.29 1.97
C LYS A 115 24.63 13.00 1.30
N GLN A 116 25.03 11.82 1.75
CA GLN A 116 24.45 10.57 1.29
C GLN A 116 23.30 10.13 2.18
N CYS A 117 22.22 9.70 1.56
CA CYS A 117 21.05 9.20 2.25
C CYS A 117 21.08 7.66 2.24
N ASP A 118 21.05 7.05 3.42
CA ASP A 118 20.85 5.63 3.57
C ASP A 118 19.36 5.30 3.36
N ARG A 119 19.04 4.86 2.14
CA ARG A 119 17.64 4.65 1.68
C ARG A 119 17.14 3.26 2.02
N VAL A 120 15.96 3.17 2.60
CA VAL A 120 15.19 1.93 2.77
C VAL A 120 13.99 1.98 1.84
N ILE A 121 13.62 0.82 1.34
CA ILE A 121 12.51 0.66 0.41
C ILE A 121 11.55 -0.34 1.02
N HIS A 122 10.29 0.00 0.94
CA HIS A 122 9.18 -0.88 1.27
C HIS A 122 8.16 -0.77 0.16
N GLY A 123 7.53 -1.87 -0.22
CA GLY A 123 6.33 -1.75 -1.02
C GLY A 123 5.79 -3.03 -1.56
N ASN A 124 5.01 -2.95 -2.62
CA ASN A 124 4.29 -4.09 -3.16
C ASN A 124 4.53 -4.19 -4.65
N ILE A 125 4.62 -5.42 -5.13
CA ILE A 125 4.83 -5.75 -6.53
C ILE A 125 3.91 -6.89 -6.92
N ARG A 126 3.32 -6.77 -8.10
CA ARG A 126 2.55 -7.87 -8.69
C ARG A 126 3.44 -8.66 -9.64
N ILE A 127 3.55 -9.96 -9.42
CA ILE A 127 4.23 -10.88 -10.34
C ILE A 127 3.21 -11.95 -10.72
N GLY A 128 2.70 -11.86 -11.95
CA GLY A 128 1.53 -12.65 -12.35
C GLY A 128 0.28 -12.23 -11.60
N ASP A 129 -0.33 -13.17 -10.89
CA ASP A 129 -1.53 -12.95 -10.07
C ASP A 129 -1.23 -12.83 -8.57
N ILE A 130 0.04 -12.99 -8.19
CA ILE A 130 0.48 -12.91 -6.80
C ILE A 130 1.01 -11.51 -6.51
N THR A 131 0.61 -10.96 -5.37
CA THR A 131 1.17 -9.71 -4.83
C THR A 131 2.20 -10.06 -3.77
N TYR A 132 3.41 -9.56 -3.95
CA TYR A 132 4.50 -9.70 -3.00
C TYR A 132 4.75 -8.38 -2.28
N GLU A 133 4.97 -8.46 -0.99
CA GLU A 133 5.47 -7.36 -0.18
C GLU A 133 7.00 -7.39 -0.15
N LEU A 134 7.61 -6.27 -0.52
CA LEU A 134 9.04 -6.04 -0.50
C LEU A 134 9.42 -5.36 0.83
N GLU A 135 10.18 -6.05 1.66
CA GLU A 135 10.71 -5.51 2.92
C GLU A 135 12.23 -5.49 2.92
N SER A 136 12.84 -4.46 3.51
CA SER A 136 14.30 -4.44 3.73
C SER A 136 14.70 -5.53 4.70
N SER A 137 15.69 -6.36 4.34
CA SER A 137 16.30 -7.29 5.29
C SER A 137 16.98 -6.51 6.42
N LYS A 138 16.90 -7.03 7.66
CA LYS A 138 17.63 -6.50 8.82
C LYS A 138 19.13 -6.82 8.76
N SER A 139 19.54 -7.78 7.93
CA SER A 139 20.94 -8.17 7.76
C SER A 139 21.63 -7.27 6.73
N SER A 140 22.21 -6.15 7.17
CA SER A 140 23.22 -5.47 6.36
C SER A 140 24.52 -6.24 6.47
N ASP A 141 24.75 -7.21 5.59
CA ASP A 141 26.06 -7.85 5.49
C ASP A 141 27.01 -6.87 4.83
N THR A 142 27.82 -6.18 5.62
CA THR A 142 29.02 -5.50 5.12
C THR A 142 30.07 -6.57 4.83
N SER A 143 30.10 -7.11 3.61
CA SER A 143 31.24 -7.89 3.14
C SER A 143 32.39 -6.95 2.80
N VAL A 144 33.39 -6.89 3.67
CA VAL A 144 34.66 -6.28 3.33
C VAL A 144 35.34 -7.25 2.37
N ASP A 145 35.59 -6.82 1.13
CA ASP A 145 36.44 -7.61 0.24
C ASP A 145 37.91 -7.53 0.74
N ASP A 146 38.71 -8.56 0.43
CA ASP A 146 40.12 -8.61 0.83
C ASP A 146 40.98 -7.52 0.14
N SER A 147 40.41 -6.75 -0.79
CA SER A 147 41.11 -5.70 -1.55
C SER A 147 41.00 -4.32 -0.90
N GLY A 148 40.20 -4.18 0.17
CA GLY A 148 39.94 -2.89 0.81
C GLY A 148 39.14 -1.93 -0.07
N HIS A 149 38.51 -2.43 -1.15
CA HIS A 149 37.53 -1.68 -1.91
C HIS A 149 36.15 -1.99 -1.36
N HIS A 150 35.50 -0.93 -0.86
CA HIS A 150 34.08 -0.97 -0.53
C HIS A 150 33.29 -1.03 -1.83
N ASP A 151 33.15 -2.22 -2.41
CA ASP A 151 32.18 -2.44 -3.46
C ASP A 151 30.78 -2.18 -2.89
N VAL A 152 29.92 -1.49 -3.65
CA VAL A 152 28.57 -1.15 -3.17
C VAL A 152 27.75 -2.43 -3.14
N ILE A 153 27.77 -3.11 -1.99
CA ILE A 153 26.95 -4.29 -1.75
C ILE A 153 25.50 -3.82 -1.80
N GLY A 154 24.77 -4.28 -2.82
CA GLY A 154 23.34 -4.03 -2.93
C GLY A 154 22.62 -4.43 -1.66
N LYS A 155 21.61 -3.65 -1.25
CA LYS A 155 20.77 -4.02 -0.12
C LYS A 155 19.96 -5.26 -0.46
N ARG A 156 19.86 -6.18 0.50
CA ARG A 156 19.02 -7.38 0.38
C ARG A 156 17.60 -7.06 0.82
N TYR A 157 16.63 -7.53 0.05
CA TYR A 157 15.22 -7.42 0.35
C TYR A 157 14.56 -8.79 0.45
N LEU A 158 13.52 -8.85 1.28
CA LEU A 158 12.63 -9.99 1.42
C LEU A 158 11.40 -9.75 0.56
N LEU A 159 10.96 -10.76 -0.17
CA LEU A 159 9.64 -10.77 -0.82
C LEU A 159 8.75 -11.73 -0.05
N LEU A 160 7.63 -11.22 0.46
CA LEU A 160 6.64 -11.96 1.22
C LEU A 160 5.38 -12.10 0.39
N ASP A 161 4.94 -13.33 0.15
CA ASP A 161 3.69 -13.61 -0.56
C ASP A 161 2.49 -13.20 0.30
N GLN A 162 1.74 -12.18 -0.12
CA GLN A 162 0.60 -11.69 0.66
C GLN A 162 -0.64 -12.58 0.57
N THR A 163 -0.80 -13.36 -0.52
CA THR A 163 -1.91 -14.31 -0.68
C THR A 163 -1.84 -15.43 0.36
N SER A 164 -0.62 -15.92 0.64
CA SER A 164 -0.39 -16.96 1.65
C SER A 164 -0.67 -16.51 3.09
N LEU A 165 -0.63 -15.19 3.36
CA LEU A 165 -0.89 -14.64 4.69
C LEU A 165 -2.40 -14.57 5.03
N VAL A 166 -3.27 -14.54 4.02
CA VAL A 166 -4.72 -14.42 4.21
C VAL A 166 -5.36 -15.78 4.52
N GLU A 167 -4.85 -16.86 3.94
CA GLU A 167 -5.45 -18.20 4.08
C GLU A 167 -5.23 -18.85 5.45
N ASN A 168 -4.30 -18.34 6.26
CA ASN A 168 -3.93 -18.93 7.55
C ASN A 168 -4.77 -18.44 8.74
N LYS A 169 -5.95 -17.85 8.50
CA LYS A 169 -6.78 -17.31 9.59
C LYS A 169 -8.08 -18.01 9.92
N ASP A 170 -8.58 -19.05 9.20
CA ASP A 170 -9.64 -19.93 9.75
C ASP A 170 -10.11 -21.16 8.88
N THR A 171 -9.40 -21.67 7.86
CA THR A 171 -9.91 -22.83 7.07
C THR A 171 -8.85 -23.87 6.64
N LEU A 172 -9.08 -25.15 6.99
CA LEU A 172 -8.48 -26.39 6.42
C LEU A 172 -9.17 -26.76 5.06
N PRO A 173 -8.69 -27.75 4.29
CA PRO A 173 -7.35 -28.01 3.73
C PRO A 173 -7.35 -27.85 2.18
N VAL A 174 -6.24 -27.45 1.55
CA VAL A 174 -6.12 -27.52 0.07
C VAL A 174 -4.72 -28.00 -0.36
N HIS A 175 -4.74 -28.70 -1.49
CA HIS A 175 -3.71 -29.49 -2.17
C HIS A 175 -2.30 -28.91 -2.26
N GLU A 176 -1.34 -29.83 -2.21
CA GLU A 176 0.07 -29.67 -2.55
C GLU A 176 0.21 -29.21 -4.02
N ILE A 177 0.28 -27.89 -4.23
CA ILE A 177 0.68 -27.32 -5.52
C ILE A 177 2.20 -27.25 -5.52
N ASN A 178 2.83 -27.89 -6.51
CA ASN A 178 4.27 -27.81 -6.71
C ASN A 178 4.64 -26.42 -7.24
N VAL A 179 4.82 -25.48 -6.31
CA VAL A 179 5.11 -24.05 -6.52
C VAL A 179 6.34 -23.82 -7.43
N GLN A 180 7.24 -24.80 -7.56
CA GLN A 180 8.38 -24.69 -8.48
C GLN A 180 7.99 -24.72 -9.95
N GLU A 181 6.97 -25.48 -10.36
CA GLU A 181 6.55 -25.55 -11.77
C GLU A 181 5.68 -24.35 -12.18
N GLU A 182 4.85 -23.81 -11.28
CA GLU A 182 4.06 -22.61 -11.57
C GLU A 182 4.93 -21.35 -11.66
N LEU A 183 5.92 -21.18 -10.79
CA LEU A 183 6.86 -20.06 -10.89
C LEU A 183 7.73 -20.16 -12.16
N LYS A 184 8.23 -21.35 -12.52
CA LYS A 184 8.94 -21.57 -13.79
C LYS A 184 8.07 -21.31 -15.02
N THR A 185 6.77 -21.57 -14.93
CA THR A 185 5.80 -21.30 -16.01
C THR A 185 5.47 -19.81 -16.08
N LEU A 186 5.43 -19.12 -14.94
CA LEU A 186 5.20 -17.69 -14.85
C LEU A 186 6.38 -16.88 -15.40
N PHE A 187 7.62 -17.23 -15.06
CA PHE A 187 8.80 -16.57 -15.63
C PHE A 187 8.96 -16.86 -17.14
N ARG A 188 8.62 -18.07 -17.61
CA ARG A 188 8.54 -18.37 -19.06
C ARG A 188 7.47 -17.56 -19.80
N ARG A 189 6.37 -17.16 -19.13
CA ARG A 189 5.34 -16.27 -19.70
C ARG A 189 5.76 -14.80 -19.73
N ILE A 190 6.55 -14.36 -18.75
CA ILE A 190 7.08 -12.99 -18.68
C ILE A 190 8.20 -12.79 -19.72
N ALA A 191 9.05 -13.80 -19.91
CA ALA A 191 10.14 -13.76 -20.89
C ALA A 191 9.71 -14.06 -22.34
N GLY A 192 8.45 -14.45 -22.57
CA GLY A 192 8.01 -15.06 -23.83
C GLY A 192 6.74 -14.48 -24.46
N LYS A 193 6.35 -13.24 -24.16
CA LYS A 193 5.18 -12.60 -24.81
C LYS A 193 5.54 -11.30 -25.51
N GLU A 194 6.14 -11.42 -26.69
CA GLU A 194 5.60 -10.72 -27.86
C GLU A 194 4.51 -11.61 -28.47
N ASP A 195 3.39 -10.99 -28.81
CA ASP A 195 2.22 -11.49 -29.53
C ASP A 195 1.07 -12.25 -28.81
N GLN A 196 -0.09 -11.58 -28.93
CA GLN A 196 -1.47 -12.06 -29.14
C GLN A 196 -2.09 -12.98 -28.08
N ASN A 197 -2.89 -12.38 -27.18
CA ASN A 197 -4.33 -12.67 -27.04
C ASN A 197 -4.94 -11.85 -25.89
N HIS A 198 -5.82 -10.90 -26.25
CA HIS A 198 -6.67 -10.18 -25.31
C HIS A 198 -7.78 -11.11 -24.80
N PHE A 199 -7.89 -11.23 -23.47
CA PHE A 199 -9.08 -11.77 -22.80
C PHE A 199 -9.87 -10.58 -22.24
N SER A 200 -11.02 -10.29 -22.83
CA SER A 200 -12.02 -9.38 -22.25
C SER A 200 -13.00 -10.19 -21.38
N PRO A 201 -13.43 -9.70 -20.20
CA PRO A 201 -14.46 -10.34 -19.38
C PRO A 201 -15.87 -10.15 -19.98
N PRO A 202 -16.86 -11.00 -19.60
CA PRO A 202 -18.09 -11.17 -20.35
C PRO A 202 -19.10 -10.06 -20.06
N TYR A 203 -19.47 -9.27 -21.07
CA TYR A 203 -20.65 -8.41 -21.02
C TYR A 203 -21.79 -8.98 -21.86
N ALA A 204 -23.02 -8.70 -21.39
CA ALA A 204 -24.29 -9.15 -21.92
C ALA A 204 -24.46 -8.86 -23.43
N LYS A 205 -25.03 -9.84 -24.15
CA LYS A 205 -25.36 -9.76 -25.57
C LYS A 205 -26.44 -8.71 -25.81
N LEU A 206 -26.12 -7.65 -26.55
CA LEU A 206 -27.08 -6.78 -27.23
C LEU A 206 -27.29 -7.26 -28.69
N PRO A 207 -28.46 -7.03 -29.29
CA PRO A 207 -28.84 -7.65 -30.57
C PRO A 207 -28.17 -6.95 -31.77
N PRO A 208 -28.03 -7.65 -32.92
CA PRO A 208 -27.30 -7.14 -34.06
C PRO A 208 -28.13 -6.11 -34.83
N ARG A 209 -27.51 -4.99 -35.20
CA ARG A 209 -28.02 -4.10 -36.25
C ARG A 209 -27.05 -4.05 -37.41
N HIS A 210 -27.59 -4.36 -38.58
CA HIS A 210 -26.92 -4.31 -39.87
C HIS A 210 -26.64 -2.86 -40.31
N ALA A 211 -25.40 -2.71 -40.79
CA ALA A 211 -24.99 -2.10 -42.07
C ALA A 211 -25.16 -0.59 -42.35
N HIS A 212 -23.99 -0.03 -42.69
CA HIS A 212 -23.70 1.11 -43.58
C HIS A 212 -24.21 2.51 -43.20
N ASP A 213 -23.27 3.38 -42.80
CA ASP A 213 -22.90 4.48 -43.69
C ASP A 213 -21.54 5.12 -43.36
N ARG A 214 -20.82 5.45 -44.44
CA ARG A 214 -19.59 6.26 -44.44
C ARG A 214 -19.97 7.73 -44.25
N TRP A 215 -19.54 8.36 -43.15
CA TRP A 215 -19.00 9.73 -43.16
C TRP A 215 -18.51 10.15 -41.77
N SER A 216 -17.49 11.01 -41.76
CA SER A 216 -16.82 11.66 -40.63
C SER A 216 -15.70 10.87 -39.95
N THR A 217 -14.52 10.90 -40.56
CA THR A 217 -13.21 10.76 -39.91
C THR A 217 -12.85 12.01 -39.11
N ASP A 218 -13.79 12.53 -38.33
CA ASP A 218 -13.50 13.48 -37.26
C ASP A 218 -13.61 12.69 -35.96
N LYS A 219 -12.63 11.81 -35.75
CA LYS A 219 -12.35 11.24 -34.42
C LYS A 219 -11.89 12.43 -33.59
N SER A 220 -12.84 13.22 -33.10
CA SER A 220 -12.60 14.14 -32.01
C SER A 220 -11.86 13.32 -30.96
N ARG A 221 -10.61 13.67 -30.72
CA ARG A 221 -9.89 13.22 -29.54
C ARG A 221 -10.77 13.68 -28.39
N GLN A 222 -11.67 12.81 -27.92
CA GLN A 222 -12.35 13.04 -26.67
C GLN A 222 -11.22 13.17 -25.65
N LEU A 223 -10.97 14.41 -25.23
CA LEU A 223 -9.96 14.71 -24.24
C LEU A 223 -10.36 13.91 -23.00
N LYS A 224 -9.48 12.98 -22.60
CA LYS A 224 -9.66 12.19 -21.38
C LYS A 224 -9.89 13.17 -20.23
N LYS A 225 -11.04 13.07 -19.56
CA LYS A 225 -11.37 13.94 -18.44
C LYS A 225 -10.57 13.47 -17.23
N ASN A 226 -9.77 14.35 -16.66
CA ASN A 226 -9.05 14.07 -15.42
C ASN A 226 -9.94 14.41 -14.22
N TYR A 227 -10.23 13.40 -13.39
CA TYR A 227 -10.94 13.53 -12.13
C TYR A 227 -9.96 13.34 -10.97
N TYR A 228 -9.96 14.30 -10.05
CA TYR A 228 -9.13 14.27 -8.85
C TYR A 228 -10.03 14.02 -7.65
N ALA A 229 -9.97 12.82 -7.08
CA ALA A 229 -10.73 12.44 -5.91
C ALA A 229 -9.94 12.80 -4.65
N LYS A 230 -10.34 13.86 -3.95
CA LYS A 230 -9.77 14.26 -2.67
C LYS A 230 -10.31 13.37 -1.54
N VAL A 231 -9.42 12.72 -0.81
CA VAL A 231 -9.78 11.74 0.21
C VAL A 231 -9.30 12.18 1.59
N GLY A 232 -10.22 12.26 2.55
CA GLY A 232 -9.92 12.38 3.97
C GLY A 232 -9.71 10.99 4.59
N ILE A 233 -8.72 10.86 5.46
CA ILE A 233 -8.36 9.58 6.09
C ILE A 233 -8.66 9.66 7.59
N LEU A 234 -9.51 8.77 8.09
CA LEU A 234 -9.83 8.64 9.51
C LEU A 234 -9.13 7.40 10.06
N ILE A 235 -8.41 7.57 11.15
CA ILE A 235 -7.72 6.50 11.88
C ILE A 235 -8.39 6.35 13.23
N ASP A 236 -9.05 5.23 13.45
CA ASP A 236 -9.70 4.94 14.73
C ASP A 236 -8.69 4.70 15.87
N SER A 237 -9.21 4.60 17.10
CA SER A 237 -8.38 4.32 18.28
C SER A 237 -7.77 2.94 18.28
N SER A 238 -8.41 1.94 17.67
CA SER A 238 -7.87 0.59 17.64
C SER A 238 -6.57 0.49 16.82
N VAL A 239 -6.51 1.20 15.69
CA VAL A 239 -5.29 1.35 14.89
C VAL A 239 -4.24 2.15 15.66
N TRP A 240 -4.62 3.27 16.27
CA TRP A 240 -3.72 4.07 17.11
C TRP A 240 -3.04 3.22 18.19
N ASP A 241 -3.82 2.44 18.94
CA ASP A 241 -3.35 1.62 20.05
C ASP A 241 -2.34 0.56 19.59
N ILE A 242 -2.54 -0.06 18.43
CA ILE A 242 -1.58 -1.04 17.87
C ILE A 242 -0.20 -0.41 17.67
N TYR A 243 -0.16 0.74 17.01
CA TYR A 243 1.11 1.43 16.74
C TYR A 243 1.71 1.96 18.04
N TYR A 244 0.89 2.53 18.91
CA TYR A 244 1.34 3.05 20.20
C TYR A 244 1.92 1.95 21.09
N THR A 245 1.27 0.79 21.23
CA THR A 245 1.80 -0.32 22.05
C THR A 245 3.10 -0.89 21.49
N ARG A 246 3.28 -0.90 20.16
CA ARG A 246 4.50 -1.41 19.51
C ARG A 246 5.68 -0.44 19.56
N GLU A 247 5.44 0.83 19.83
CA GLU A 247 6.49 1.84 19.87
C GLU A 247 7.30 1.77 21.17
N SER A 248 8.63 1.70 21.04
CA SER A 248 9.57 1.44 22.15
C SER A 248 10.07 2.71 22.85
N HIS A 249 9.77 3.90 22.33
CA HIS A 249 10.18 5.15 22.95
C HIS A 249 9.63 5.29 24.38
N VAL A 250 10.50 5.67 25.32
CA VAL A 250 10.13 5.84 26.74
C VAL A 250 9.41 7.17 26.98
N ASP A 251 9.84 8.24 26.30
CA ASP A 251 9.18 9.55 26.41
C ASP A 251 7.85 9.55 25.65
N PRO A 252 6.71 9.79 26.32
CA PRO A 252 5.40 9.81 25.68
C PRO A 252 5.29 10.79 24.52
N ARG A 253 6.00 11.94 24.57
CA ARG A 253 5.92 12.94 23.49
C ARG A 253 6.55 12.43 22.21
N HIS A 254 7.79 11.94 22.30
CA HIS A 254 8.47 11.32 21.15
C HIS A 254 7.72 10.10 20.64
N LYS A 255 7.17 9.29 21.55
CA LYS A 255 6.34 8.13 21.21
C LYS A 255 5.11 8.51 20.38
N ILE A 256 4.37 9.54 20.78
CA ILE A 256 3.19 10.04 20.06
C ILE A 256 3.56 10.50 18.65
N GLU A 257 4.64 11.27 18.51
CA GLU A 257 5.08 11.77 17.20
C GLU A 257 5.53 10.63 16.27
N GLU A 258 6.31 9.67 16.77
CA GLU A 258 6.70 8.49 15.98
C GLU A 258 5.50 7.63 15.56
N VAL A 259 4.49 7.48 16.43
CA VAL A 259 3.25 6.76 16.10
C VAL A 259 2.49 7.47 14.98
N LYS A 260 2.28 8.79 15.07
CA LYS A 260 1.63 9.57 14.01
C LYS A 260 2.36 9.41 12.68
N LYS A 261 3.69 9.54 12.70
CA LYS A 261 4.55 9.36 11.53
C LYS A 261 4.38 7.97 10.90
N LYS A 262 4.52 6.90 11.69
CA LYS A 262 4.41 5.52 11.20
C LYS A 262 3.02 5.21 10.64
N ILE A 263 1.96 5.68 11.29
CA ILE A 263 0.60 5.51 10.78
C ILE A 263 0.46 6.26 9.46
N ARG A 264 0.84 7.55 9.40
CA ARG A 264 0.77 8.34 8.16
C ARG A 264 1.54 7.67 7.02
N GLU A 265 2.79 7.28 7.24
CA GLU A 265 3.61 6.60 6.24
C GLU A 265 2.94 5.30 5.75
N ALA A 266 2.45 4.46 6.67
CA ALA A 266 1.80 3.19 6.33
C ALA A 266 0.53 3.39 5.48
N TYR A 267 -0.34 4.33 5.86
CA TYR A 267 -1.59 4.54 5.13
C TYR A 267 -1.42 5.40 3.87
N LEU A 268 -0.43 6.29 3.79
CA LEU A 268 -0.05 6.91 2.51
C LEU A 268 0.52 5.88 1.54
N HIS A 269 1.25 4.86 2.02
CA HIS A 269 1.66 3.74 1.19
C HIS A 269 0.45 2.96 0.65
N VAL A 270 -0.55 2.69 1.48
CA VAL A 270 -1.83 2.10 1.02
C VAL A 270 -2.50 2.99 -0.03
N MET A 271 -2.58 4.30 0.21
CA MET A 271 -3.17 5.25 -0.74
C MET A 271 -2.38 5.34 -2.05
N ASN A 272 -1.06 5.16 -2.02
CA ASN A 272 -0.24 5.03 -3.23
C ASN A 272 -0.67 3.82 -4.06
N GLY A 273 -0.95 2.67 -3.42
CA GLY A 273 -1.50 1.49 -4.08
C GLY A 273 -2.93 1.69 -4.60
N VAL A 274 -3.80 2.37 -3.84
CA VAL A 274 -5.16 2.73 -4.29
C VAL A 274 -5.10 3.64 -5.52
N ASN A 275 -4.27 4.68 -5.47
CA ASN A 275 -4.04 5.60 -6.58
C ASN A 275 -3.56 4.88 -7.84
N LEU A 276 -2.60 3.95 -7.70
CA LEU A 276 -2.11 3.10 -8.80
C LEU A 276 -3.27 2.32 -9.45
N ARG A 277 -4.12 1.67 -8.64
CA ARG A 277 -5.26 0.89 -9.17
C ARG A 277 -6.22 1.75 -9.97
N TYR A 278 -6.55 2.96 -9.49
CA TYR A 278 -7.42 3.89 -10.22
C TYR A 278 -6.77 4.43 -11.49
N LYS A 279 -5.49 4.79 -11.45
CA LYS A 279 -4.73 5.22 -12.64
C LYS A 279 -4.61 4.10 -13.68
N SER A 280 -4.64 2.84 -13.25
CA SER A 280 -4.53 1.66 -14.12
C SER A 280 -5.86 1.28 -14.79
N ILE A 281 -6.97 1.97 -14.47
CA ILE A 281 -8.25 1.75 -15.17
C ILE A 281 -8.12 2.29 -16.59
N ASP A 282 -8.13 1.38 -17.55
CA ASP A 282 -8.11 1.69 -18.99
C ASP A 282 -9.50 2.15 -19.46
N ASP A 283 -9.88 3.35 -19.04
CA ASP A 283 -11.05 4.05 -19.57
C ASP A 283 -10.62 5.16 -20.56
N PRO A 284 -11.15 5.16 -21.79
CA PRO A 284 -10.76 6.15 -22.80
C PRO A 284 -11.27 7.57 -22.48
N SER A 285 -12.29 7.70 -21.62
CA SER A 285 -13.01 8.94 -21.35
C SER A 285 -12.65 9.57 -20.00
N ILE A 286 -12.17 8.77 -19.03
CA ILE A 286 -11.93 9.21 -17.65
C ILE A 286 -10.56 8.74 -17.16
N SER A 287 -9.82 9.64 -16.50
CA SER A 287 -8.65 9.35 -15.68
C SER A 287 -8.97 9.69 -14.23
N ILE A 288 -8.70 8.80 -13.27
CA ILE A 288 -8.96 9.05 -11.85
C ILE A 288 -7.64 9.10 -11.10
N THR A 289 -7.39 10.21 -10.40
CA THR A 289 -6.27 10.38 -9.48
C THR A 289 -6.81 10.57 -8.07
N VAL A 290 -6.44 9.67 -7.15
CA VAL A 290 -6.80 9.76 -5.74
C VAL A 290 -5.76 10.57 -4.98
N ILE A 291 -6.17 11.61 -4.26
CA ILE A 291 -5.30 12.52 -3.51
C ILE A 291 -5.66 12.46 -2.02
N PRO A 292 -4.80 11.92 -1.14
CA PRO A 292 -5.00 11.99 0.30
C PRO A 292 -4.78 13.41 0.80
N MET A 293 -5.79 14.02 1.42
CA MET A 293 -5.76 15.42 1.84
C MET A 293 -5.33 15.58 3.31
N ASN A 294 -5.99 14.85 4.21
CA ASN A 294 -5.81 14.98 5.64
C ASN A 294 -5.94 13.63 6.37
N PHE A 295 -5.31 13.55 7.52
CA PHE A 295 -5.45 12.47 8.49
C PHE A 295 -6.12 13.00 9.74
N ILE A 296 -7.15 12.30 10.22
CA ILE A 296 -7.83 12.57 11.48
C ILE A 296 -7.65 11.36 12.38
N PHE A 297 -7.01 11.55 13.53
CA PHE A 297 -6.70 10.49 14.48
C PHE A 297 -7.60 10.58 15.70
N PHE A 298 -8.19 9.44 16.05
CA PHE A 298 -8.87 9.22 17.32
C PHE A 298 -7.90 8.46 18.23
N GLN A 299 -7.40 9.09 19.29
CA GLN A 299 -6.44 8.47 20.22
C GLN A 299 -7.14 7.63 21.29
N HIS A 300 -8.42 7.89 21.54
CA HIS A 300 -9.22 7.20 22.53
C HIS A 300 -10.61 6.87 21.98
N GLN A 301 -11.17 5.73 22.39
CA GLN A 301 -12.52 5.32 21.98
C GLN A 301 -13.58 6.36 22.33
N SER A 302 -13.42 7.10 23.43
CA SER A 302 -14.33 8.17 23.84
C SER A 302 -14.33 9.39 22.91
N GLN A 303 -13.35 9.51 22.03
CA GLN A 303 -13.32 10.54 20.97
C GLN A 303 -14.01 10.04 19.70
N PHE A 304 -14.11 8.72 19.53
CA PHE A 304 -14.69 8.12 18.34
C PHE A 304 -16.23 8.23 18.38
N PRO A 305 -16.88 8.60 17.25
CA PRO A 305 -18.33 8.83 17.25
C PRO A 305 -19.16 7.58 17.50
N HIS A 306 -18.61 6.41 17.20
CA HIS A 306 -19.29 5.14 17.30
C HIS A 306 -18.95 4.43 18.62
N ASN A 307 -19.98 3.87 19.25
CA ASN A 307 -19.81 3.02 20.42
C ASN A 307 -19.87 1.55 20.00
N GLU A 308 -18.79 0.80 20.23
CA GLU A 308 -18.68 -0.64 19.92
C GLU A 308 -19.77 -1.52 20.57
N SER A 309 -20.59 -0.96 21.47
CA SER A 309 -21.76 -1.66 22.01
C SER A 309 -22.80 -2.09 20.96
N THR A 310 -22.81 -1.50 19.76
CA THR A 310 -23.65 -1.93 18.64
C THR A 310 -22.96 -2.99 17.80
N VAL A 311 -22.82 -4.17 18.38
CA VAL A 311 -22.35 -5.36 17.69
C VAL A 311 -23.52 -6.22 17.24
N ILE A 312 -23.47 -6.67 15.99
CA ILE A 312 -24.37 -7.67 15.46
C ILE A 312 -23.83 -9.03 15.90
N MET A 313 -24.59 -9.76 16.70
CA MET A 313 -24.29 -11.16 16.98
C MET A 313 -24.91 -12.02 15.88
N ASP A 314 -24.07 -12.72 15.12
CA ASP A 314 -24.52 -13.74 14.18
C ASP A 314 -23.70 -15.01 14.42
N SER A 315 -24.38 -16.14 14.64
CA SER A 315 -23.76 -17.45 14.79
C SER A 315 -22.68 -17.53 15.87
N GLY A 316 -22.84 -16.78 16.97
CA GLY A 316 -21.86 -16.70 18.07
C GLY A 316 -20.61 -15.87 17.75
N LYS A 317 -20.56 -15.24 16.57
CA LYS A 317 -19.55 -14.26 16.18
C LYS A 317 -20.11 -12.85 16.31
N THR A 318 -19.24 -11.94 16.69
CA THR A 318 -19.55 -10.52 16.94
C THR A 318 -19.04 -9.72 15.74
N TYR A 319 -19.93 -8.99 15.08
CA TYR A 319 -19.60 -8.18 13.90
C TYR A 319 -19.89 -6.71 14.16
N ALA A 320 -19.05 -5.83 13.63
CA ALA A 320 -19.33 -4.40 13.60
C ALA A 320 -20.43 -4.09 12.57
N ASP A 321 -21.45 -3.32 12.94
CA ASP A 321 -22.42 -2.77 11.98
C ASP A 321 -21.75 -1.61 11.19
N ILE A 322 -21.10 -1.95 10.08
CA ILE A 322 -20.41 -0.97 9.21
C ILE A 322 -21.35 0.16 8.79
N ALA A 323 -22.63 -0.14 8.53
CA ALA A 323 -23.59 0.88 8.13
C ALA A 323 -23.88 1.85 9.28
N SER A 324 -23.91 1.38 10.53
CA SER A 324 -23.99 2.25 11.70
C SER A 324 -22.73 3.10 11.87
N TYR A 325 -21.54 2.50 11.76
CA TYR A 325 -20.27 3.23 11.82
C TYR A 325 -20.25 4.42 10.85
N LEU A 326 -20.61 4.19 9.59
CA LEU A 326 -20.64 5.23 8.56
C LEU A 326 -21.68 6.31 8.86
N ARG A 327 -22.87 5.93 9.35
CA ARG A 327 -23.90 6.90 9.76
C ARG A 327 -23.44 7.78 10.92
N ASP A 328 -22.79 7.19 11.91
CA ASP A 328 -22.35 7.90 13.12
C ASP A 328 -21.22 8.87 12.81
N ILE A 329 -20.26 8.48 11.97
CA ILE A 329 -19.20 9.38 11.46
C ILE A 329 -19.82 10.52 10.66
N HIS A 330 -20.76 10.23 9.76
CA HIS A 330 -21.42 11.27 8.97
C HIS A 330 -22.23 12.23 9.85
N ALA A 331 -22.95 11.71 10.85
CA ALA A 331 -23.69 12.52 11.80
C ALA A 331 -22.77 13.39 12.66
N TRP A 332 -21.63 12.83 13.08
CA TRP A 332 -20.60 13.55 13.84
C TRP A 332 -19.99 14.69 13.04
N ASP A 333 -19.58 14.43 11.79
CA ASP A 333 -19.08 15.47 10.90
C ASP A 333 -20.11 16.57 10.67
N LYS A 334 -21.37 16.20 10.35
CA LYS A 334 -22.45 17.17 10.15
C LYS A 334 -22.76 17.99 11.40
N LYS A 335 -22.68 17.39 12.59
CA LYS A 335 -22.97 18.06 13.86
C LYS A 335 -21.91 19.11 14.21
N TYR A 336 -20.64 18.82 13.95
CA TYR A 336 -19.54 19.67 14.37
C TYR A 336 -18.95 20.54 13.25
N GLY A 337 -19.24 20.21 11.98
CA GLY A 337 -18.91 21.00 10.80
C GLY A 337 -17.41 21.09 10.56
N PHE A 338 -16.70 19.95 10.54
CA PHE A 338 -15.25 19.97 10.36
C PHE A 338 -14.90 20.35 8.92
N VAL A 339 -14.37 21.56 8.74
CA VAL A 339 -13.98 22.10 7.42
C VAL A 339 -13.07 21.13 6.66
N GLN A 340 -12.17 20.47 7.37
CA GLN A 340 -11.22 19.49 6.83
C GLN A 340 -11.90 18.33 6.10
N LEU A 341 -13.05 17.86 6.59
CA LEU A 341 -13.81 16.79 5.94
C LEU A 341 -14.67 17.32 4.81
N SER A 342 -15.20 18.55 4.95
CA SER A 342 -16.03 19.18 3.90
C SER A 342 -15.27 19.50 2.60
N GLU A 343 -13.93 19.58 2.65
CA GLU A 343 -13.07 19.79 1.47
C GLU A 343 -12.75 18.49 0.71
N CYS A 344 -13.14 17.34 1.25
CA CYS A 344 -12.88 16.04 0.65
C CYS A 344 -14.09 15.56 -0.18
N ASP A 345 -13.82 14.92 -1.31
CA ASP A 345 -14.85 14.26 -2.13
C ASP A 345 -15.29 12.92 -1.50
N ALA A 346 -14.39 12.28 -0.75
CA ALA A 346 -14.65 11.03 -0.05
C ALA A 346 -13.87 10.94 1.26
N VAL A 347 -14.30 10.02 2.13
CA VAL A 347 -13.65 9.74 3.42
C VAL A 347 -13.44 8.24 3.55
N ILE A 348 -12.24 7.82 3.96
CA ILE A 348 -11.90 6.42 4.25
C ILE A 348 -11.59 6.29 5.73
N LEU A 349 -12.29 5.37 6.39
CA LEU A 349 -12.00 4.96 7.77
C LEU A 349 -11.11 3.71 7.76
N PHE A 350 -10.02 3.77 8.50
CA PHE A 350 -9.23 2.59 8.85
C PHE A 350 -9.49 2.21 10.31
N THR A 351 -9.84 0.94 10.49
CA THR A 351 -10.22 0.30 11.76
C THR A 351 -9.74 -1.16 11.75
N ARG A 352 -9.72 -1.82 12.91
CA ARG A 352 -9.22 -3.19 13.09
C ARG A 352 -10.31 -4.25 13.00
#